data_AF-A0A069SE32-F1
#
_entry.id   AF-A0A069SE32-F1
#
_cell.length_a   1.000
_cell.length_b   1.000
_cell.length_c   1.000
_cell.angle_alpha   90.00
_cell.angle_beta   90.00
_cell.angle_gamma   90.00
#
_symmetry.space_group_name_H-M   'P 1'
#
loop_
_entity.id
_entity.type
_entity.pdbx_description
1 polymer ?
#
loop_
_entity_poly.entity_id
_entity_poly.type
_entity_poly.pdbx_seq_one_letter_code
_entity_poly.pdbx_strand_id
1 'polypeptide(L)'
;MLSINPSQDEAAHLIRRVTGKQVAEFERLTVEEQEKVIHELKNYSRNCMDLYAENFRREKIRSGKDLVYFGRVETERHYRNSDEEVKEGRAKAGDRKPGLQLHVHIIVSRNDVTQTVRLSPLARSKGSFNELNGKKVMVGFEHMEWKSRCADRFISMYGYKATHRYYEDGREHTYHYVPGKNEAMSMAKSAILQKEFRNERKMLDVSYRMFRFMVNPKQALIAEAKRLVKDALTGKI
;
A
#
# COMPACT_ATOMS: atom_id res chain seq x y z
N MET A 1 -0.53 -11.02 14.48
CA MET A 1 -1.16 -9.68 14.63
C MET A 1 -0.94 -8.94 13.32
N LEU A 2 -1.99 -8.36 12.77
CA LEU A 2 -1.95 -7.53 11.56
C LEU A 2 -1.72 -6.08 11.98
N SER A 3 -1.06 -5.28 11.17
CA SER A 3 -0.94 -3.83 11.43
C SER A 3 -1.10 -3.02 10.16
N ILE A 4 -1.80 -1.90 10.29
CA ILE A 4 -1.96 -0.88 9.26
C ILE A 4 -1.13 0.31 9.71
N ASN A 5 -0.06 0.59 8.97
CA ASN A 5 0.91 1.61 9.32
C ASN A 5 1.08 2.54 8.11
N PRO A 6 0.32 3.64 8.04
CA PRO A 6 0.65 4.73 7.14
C PRO A 6 2.10 5.17 7.38
N SER A 7 2.82 5.47 6.31
CA SER A 7 4.12 6.14 6.40
C SER A 7 4.00 7.53 7.03
N GLN A 8 5.13 8.13 7.42
CA GLN A 8 5.17 9.49 7.96
C GLN A 8 4.51 10.49 7.00
N ASP A 9 4.79 10.37 5.69
CA ASP A 9 4.23 11.24 4.66
C ASP A 9 2.71 11.02 4.47
N GLU A 10 2.25 9.78 4.51
CA GLU A 10 0.83 9.45 4.44
C GLU A 10 0.08 9.97 5.69
N ALA A 11 0.66 9.80 6.88
CA ALA A 11 0.08 10.30 8.12
C ALA A 11 0.00 11.84 8.11
N ALA A 12 1.07 12.51 7.68
CA ALA A 12 1.10 13.96 7.52
C ALA A 12 0.07 14.45 6.50
N HIS A 13 -0.06 13.75 5.37
CA HIS A 13 -1.07 14.06 4.35
C HIS A 13 -2.49 13.88 4.90
N LEU A 14 -2.77 12.80 5.62
CA LEU A 14 -4.07 12.57 6.25
C LEU A 14 -4.42 13.69 7.22
N ILE A 15 -3.51 14.05 8.13
CA ILE A 15 -3.70 15.15 9.09
C ILE A 15 -3.98 16.45 8.34
N ARG A 16 -3.19 16.78 7.32
CA ARG A 16 -3.38 17.99 6.52
C ARG A 16 -4.73 17.99 5.80
N ARG A 17 -5.19 16.85 5.28
CA ARG A 17 -6.49 16.76 4.61
C ARG A 17 -7.66 16.93 5.56
N VAL A 18 -7.55 16.42 6.79
CA VAL A 18 -8.62 16.46 7.80
C VAL A 18 -8.67 17.79 8.55
N THR A 19 -7.51 18.35 8.88
CA THR A 19 -7.38 19.50 9.79
C THR A 19 -6.92 20.78 9.10
N GLY A 20 -6.34 20.68 7.90
CA GLY A 20 -5.65 21.79 7.23
C GLY A 20 -4.26 22.09 7.77
N LYS A 21 -3.84 21.47 8.88
CA LYS A 21 -2.56 21.75 9.56
C LYS A 21 -1.44 20.83 9.10
N GLN A 22 -0.21 21.32 9.25
CA GLN A 22 1.00 20.52 9.12
C GLN A 22 1.69 20.46 10.48
N VAL A 23 1.82 19.27 11.04
CA VAL A 23 2.40 19.02 12.36
C VAL A 23 3.42 17.88 12.26
N ALA A 24 4.48 17.97 13.05
CA ALA A 24 5.48 16.91 13.17
C ALA A 24 5.08 15.82 14.18
N GLU A 25 4.25 16.17 15.17
CA GLU A 25 3.80 15.31 16.27
C GLU A 25 2.28 15.40 16.39
N PHE A 26 1.63 14.29 16.76
CA PHE A 26 0.17 14.19 16.76
C PHE A 26 -0.50 15.05 17.84
N GLU A 27 0.17 15.24 18.97
CA GLU A 27 -0.30 15.97 20.15
C GLU A 27 -0.34 17.48 19.93
N ARG A 28 0.22 17.98 18.82
CA ARG A 28 0.10 19.38 18.43
C ARG A 28 -1.30 19.72 17.90
N LEU A 29 -2.14 18.72 17.64
CA LEU A 29 -3.54 18.89 17.26
C LEU A 29 -4.42 19.05 18.49
N THR A 30 -5.54 19.77 18.36
CA THR A 30 -6.56 19.81 19.42
C THR A 30 -7.24 18.44 19.59
N VAL A 31 -7.92 18.21 20.70
CA VAL A 31 -8.62 16.94 20.95
C VAL A 31 -9.64 16.63 19.84
N GLU A 32 -10.40 17.63 19.39
CA GLU A 32 -11.38 17.47 18.32
C GLU A 32 -10.73 17.15 16.97
N GLU A 33 -9.55 17.71 16.70
CA GLU A 33 -8.77 17.41 15.50
C GLU A 33 -8.19 15.99 15.55
N GLN A 34 -7.67 15.58 16.72
CA GLN A 34 -7.19 14.21 16.92
C GLN A 34 -8.31 13.20 16.72
N GLU A 35 -9.50 13.45 17.27
CA GLU A 35 -10.67 12.59 17.08
C GLU A 35 -11.07 12.44 15.61
N LYS A 36 -11.07 13.55 14.85
CA LYS A 36 -11.35 13.51 13.40
C LYS A 36 -10.30 12.71 12.63
N VAL A 37 -9.02 12.89 12.95
CA VAL A 37 -7.95 12.13 12.28
C VAL A 37 -8.04 10.64 12.64
N ILE A 38 -8.29 10.30 13.91
CA ILE A 38 -8.49 8.92 14.36
C ILE A 38 -9.71 8.31 13.69
N HIS A 39 -10.80 9.07 13.51
CA HIS A 39 -11.99 8.61 12.78
C HIS A 39 -11.65 8.22 11.34
N GLU A 40 -10.91 9.05 10.62
CA GLU A 40 -10.49 8.73 9.25
C GLU A 40 -9.50 7.57 9.19
N LEU A 41 -8.59 7.46 10.15
CA LEU A 41 -7.69 6.30 10.26
C LEU A 41 -8.47 5.01 10.50
N LYS A 42 -9.55 5.04 11.31
CA LYS A 42 -10.47 3.91 11.49
C LYS A 42 -11.20 3.58 10.17
N ASN A 43 -11.67 4.59 9.44
CA ASN A 43 -12.34 4.38 8.15
C ASN A 43 -11.42 3.75 7.11
N TYR A 44 -10.19 4.25 6.98
CA TYR A 44 -9.17 3.64 6.15
C TYR A 44 -8.90 2.20 6.58
N SER A 45 -8.77 1.95 7.88
CA SER A 45 -8.52 0.61 8.41
C SER A 45 -9.65 -0.38 8.11
N ARG A 46 -10.91 0.05 8.18
CA ARG A 46 -12.06 -0.79 7.77
C ARG A 46 -12.02 -1.12 6.29
N ASN A 47 -11.71 -0.15 5.42
CA ASN A 47 -11.54 -0.40 3.99
C ASN A 47 -10.40 -1.39 3.71
N CYS A 48 -9.29 -1.31 4.44
CA CYS A 48 -8.22 -2.30 4.35
C CYS A 48 -8.67 -3.71 4.77
N MET A 49 -9.62 -3.82 5.71
CA MET A 49 -10.21 -5.09 6.13
C MET A 49 -11.24 -5.63 5.14
N ASP A 50 -11.93 -4.77 4.40
CA ASP A 50 -12.72 -5.20 3.23
C ASP A 50 -11.81 -5.83 2.16
N LEU A 51 -10.72 -5.14 1.81
CA LEU A 51 -9.72 -5.66 0.88
C LEU A 51 -9.05 -6.94 1.39
N TYR A 52 -8.87 -7.06 2.71
CA TYR A 52 -8.36 -8.26 3.36
C TYR A 52 -9.31 -9.45 3.15
N ALA A 53 -10.62 -9.24 3.35
CA ALA A 53 -11.62 -10.27 3.12
C ALA A 53 -11.63 -10.74 1.66
N GLU A 54 -11.70 -9.80 0.72
CA GLU A 54 -11.71 -10.07 -0.72
C GLU A 54 -10.48 -10.86 -1.18
N ASN A 55 -9.32 -10.62 -0.55
CA ASN A 55 -8.07 -11.30 -0.89
C ASN A 55 -8.08 -12.81 -0.61
N PHE A 56 -9.01 -13.31 0.20
CA PHE A 56 -9.20 -14.77 0.33
C PHE A 56 -9.86 -15.39 -0.90
N ARG A 57 -10.53 -14.57 -1.74
CA ARG A 57 -11.20 -14.99 -2.99
C ARG A 57 -12.18 -16.15 -2.75
N ARG A 58 -12.91 -16.08 -1.64
CA ARG A 58 -13.93 -17.08 -1.27
C ARG A 58 -15.30 -16.46 -1.43
N GLU A 59 -16.23 -17.21 -2.01
CA GLU A 59 -17.57 -16.73 -2.32
C GLU A 59 -18.31 -16.16 -1.10
N LYS A 60 -18.08 -16.73 0.09
CA LYS A 60 -18.69 -16.31 1.36
C LYS A 60 -17.94 -15.19 2.09
N ILE A 61 -16.74 -14.81 1.64
CA ILE A 61 -15.88 -13.81 2.30
C ILE A 61 -15.63 -12.69 1.31
N ARG A 62 -16.45 -11.64 1.40
CA ARG A 62 -16.48 -10.53 0.42
C ARG A 62 -16.16 -9.19 1.04
N SER A 63 -16.28 -9.03 2.36
CA SER A 63 -16.00 -7.77 3.03
C SER A 63 -15.57 -7.98 4.47
N GLY A 64 -15.13 -6.91 5.13
CA GLY A 64 -14.77 -6.91 6.55
C GLY A 64 -15.94 -7.33 7.45
N LYS A 65 -17.20 -7.22 6.97
CA LYS A 65 -18.40 -7.69 7.70
C LYS A 65 -18.43 -9.21 7.87
N ASP A 66 -17.74 -9.94 6.99
CA ASP A 66 -17.65 -11.40 7.07
C ASP A 66 -16.53 -11.85 8.03
N LEU A 67 -15.77 -10.90 8.58
CA LEU A 67 -14.65 -11.14 9.48
C LEU A 67 -15.03 -10.81 10.92
N VAL A 68 -14.48 -11.58 11.86
CA VAL A 68 -14.45 -11.18 13.29
C VAL A 68 -13.08 -10.59 13.58
N TYR A 69 -12.99 -9.28 13.84
CA TYR A 69 -11.73 -8.61 14.13
C TYR A 69 -11.91 -7.43 15.09
N PHE A 70 -10.84 -7.13 15.84
CA PHE A 70 -10.74 -5.93 16.67
C PHE A 70 -9.52 -5.12 16.25
N GLY A 71 -9.68 -3.80 16.26
CA GLY A 71 -8.63 -2.85 15.93
C GLY A 71 -8.40 -1.87 17.07
N ARG A 72 -7.13 -1.64 17.43
CA ARG A 72 -6.71 -0.58 18.34
C ARG A 72 -5.88 0.44 17.58
N VAL A 73 -6.29 1.70 17.65
CA VAL A 73 -5.52 2.83 17.11
C VAL A 73 -4.49 3.22 18.16
N GLU A 74 -3.24 3.33 17.73
CA GLU A 74 -2.12 3.83 18.54
C GLU A 74 -1.58 5.09 17.87
N THR A 75 -1.22 6.08 18.70
CA THR A 75 -0.70 7.38 18.24
C THR A 75 0.77 7.55 18.57
N GLU A 76 1.37 6.62 19.31
CA GLU A 76 2.74 6.67 19.79
C GLU A 76 3.44 5.31 19.65
N ARG A 77 4.77 5.35 19.57
CA ARG A 77 5.63 4.17 19.69
C ARG A 77 6.75 4.48 20.64
N HIS A 78 7.22 3.47 21.34
CA HIS A 78 8.36 3.58 22.24
C HIS A 78 9.53 2.75 21.72
N TYR A 79 10.74 3.22 21.99
CA TYR A 79 11.97 2.49 21.71
C TYR A 79 12.05 1.23 22.57
N ARG A 80 12.45 0.12 21.96
CA ARG A 80 12.72 -1.15 22.64
C ARG A 80 14.22 -1.35 22.79
N ASN A 81 14.62 -2.16 23.78
CA ASN A 81 16.03 -2.55 23.95
C ASN A 81 16.64 -3.19 22.69
N SER A 82 15.81 -3.78 21.82
CA SER A 82 16.22 -4.40 20.57
C SER A 82 16.41 -3.44 19.40
N ASP A 83 15.97 -2.17 19.53
CA ASP A 83 16.06 -1.18 18.46
C ASP A 83 17.52 -0.74 18.26
N GLU A 84 17.95 -0.60 17.01
CA GLU A 84 19.34 -0.25 16.68
C GLU A 84 19.73 1.12 17.25
N GLU A 85 18.81 2.09 17.26
CA GLU A 85 19.05 3.40 17.87
C GLU A 85 19.35 3.32 19.36
N VAL A 86 18.78 2.33 20.07
CA VAL A 86 19.08 2.10 21.49
C VAL A 86 20.42 1.41 21.67
N LYS A 87 20.72 0.40 20.84
CA LYS A 87 22.01 -0.31 20.88
C LYS A 87 23.18 0.61 20.58
N GLU A 88 22.99 1.57 19.67
CA GLU A 88 23.98 2.57 19.30
C GLU A 88 24.02 3.77 20.28
N GLY A 89 23.19 3.77 21.33
CA GLY A 89 23.16 4.83 22.33
C GLY A 89 22.56 6.16 21.85
N ARG A 90 21.90 6.17 20.68
CA ARG A 90 21.22 7.36 20.11
C ARG A 90 19.84 7.62 20.73
N ALA A 91 19.24 6.62 21.37
CA ALA A 91 17.98 6.71 22.10
C ALA A 91 18.02 5.81 23.35
N LYS A 92 17.11 6.01 24.31
CA LYS A 92 16.95 5.08 25.44
C LYS A 92 15.71 4.22 25.27
N ALA A 93 15.76 2.99 25.77
CA ALA A 93 14.58 2.14 25.80
C ALA A 93 13.49 2.77 26.69
N GLY A 94 12.25 2.71 26.21
CA GLY A 94 11.12 3.39 26.85
C GLY A 94 10.93 4.84 26.40
N ASP A 95 11.91 5.46 25.73
CA ASP A 95 11.71 6.79 25.16
C ASP A 95 10.69 6.72 24.02
N ARG A 96 9.91 7.79 23.87
CA ARG A 96 8.96 7.90 22.76
C ARG A 96 9.70 8.15 21.45
N LYS A 97 9.32 7.40 20.42
CA LYS A 97 9.81 7.63 19.06
C LYS A 97 9.24 8.95 18.53
N PRO A 98 10.07 9.79 17.89
CA PRO A 98 9.61 11.04 17.30
C PRO A 98 8.76 10.79 16.05
N GLY A 99 8.06 11.82 15.59
CA GLY A 99 7.27 11.83 14.38
C GLY A 99 5.83 11.33 14.58
N LEU A 100 5.11 11.24 13.47
CA LEU A 100 3.72 10.82 13.44
C LEU A 100 3.64 9.29 13.57
N GLN A 101 3.46 8.80 14.78
CA GLN A 101 3.38 7.36 15.08
C GLN A 101 1.96 6.79 14.97
N LEU A 102 1.15 7.28 14.02
CA LEU A 102 -0.22 6.82 13.79
C LEU A 102 -0.25 5.43 13.16
N HIS A 103 -0.79 4.44 13.87
CA HIS A 103 -0.96 3.09 13.34
C HIS A 103 -2.12 2.35 13.99
N VAL A 104 -2.55 1.24 13.36
CA VAL A 104 -3.63 0.41 13.88
C VAL A 104 -3.16 -1.02 14.02
N HIS A 105 -3.25 -1.57 15.23
CA HIS A 105 -3.08 -2.98 15.51
C HIS A 105 -4.40 -3.72 15.34
N ILE A 106 -4.38 -4.80 14.57
CA ILE A 106 -5.57 -5.59 14.27
C ILE A 106 -5.33 -7.05 14.69
N ILE A 107 -6.27 -7.57 15.47
CA ILE A 107 -6.42 -9.00 15.73
C ILE A 107 -7.62 -9.51 14.94
N VAL A 108 -7.46 -10.65 14.27
CA VAL A 108 -8.47 -11.23 13.39
C VAL A 108 -8.67 -12.68 13.81
N SER A 109 -9.92 -13.11 13.91
CA SER A 109 -10.29 -14.51 14.13
C SER A 109 -9.78 -15.38 13.00
N ARG A 110 -9.49 -16.65 13.32
CA ARG A 110 -9.15 -17.66 12.33
C ARG A 110 -10.36 -18.11 11.51
N ASN A 111 -11.57 -17.81 11.95
CA ASN A 111 -12.80 -18.16 11.24
C ASN A 111 -13.60 -16.89 10.92
N ASP A 112 -14.41 -16.99 9.88
CA ASP A 112 -15.41 -15.99 9.54
C ASP A 112 -16.52 -15.88 10.61
N VAL A 113 -17.39 -14.88 10.47
CA VAL A 113 -18.50 -14.64 11.41
C VAL A 113 -19.43 -15.84 11.57
N THR A 114 -19.60 -16.66 10.53
CA THR A 114 -20.45 -17.86 10.57
C THR A 114 -19.75 -19.08 11.14
N GLN A 115 -18.44 -19.01 11.41
CA GLN A 115 -17.60 -20.13 11.84
C GLN A 115 -17.51 -21.30 10.83
N THR A 116 -17.85 -21.07 9.56
CA THR A 116 -17.85 -22.12 8.52
C THR A 116 -16.62 -22.07 7.61
N VAL A 117 -15.92 -20.94 7.56
CA VAL A 117 -14.81 -20.69 6.64
C VAL A 117 -13.54 -20.33 7.43
N ARG A 118 -12.51 -21.18 7.32
CA ARG A 118 -11.20 -20.95 7.97
C ARG A 118 -10.34 -19.95 7.21
N LEU A 119 -10.04 -18.82 7.82
CA LEU A 119 -9.15 -17.77 7.34
C LEU A 119 -7.71 -18.09 7.77
N SER A 120 -6.82 -18.30 6.79
CA SER A 120 -5.39 -18.60 7.03
C SER A 120 -4.50 -17.51 6.43
N PRO A 121 -4.51 -16.30 7.00
CA PRO A 121 -3.80 -15.15 6.45
C PRO A 121 -2.27 -15.23 6.59
N LEU A 122 -1.74 -16.11 7.44
CA LEU A 122 -0.31 -16.32 7.60
C LEU A 122 0.26 -17.32 6.58
N ALA A 123 -0.60 -17.94 5.77
CA ALA A 123 -0.15 -18.80 4.68
C ALA A 123 0.55 -17.92 3.64
N ARG A 124 1.85 -18.12 3.42
CA ARG A 124 2.65 -17.45 2.39
C ARG A 124 2.30 -18.00 0.99
N SER A 125 1.06 -17.82 0.56
CA SER A 125 0.66 -18.18 -0.79
C SER A 125 1.11 -17.10 -1.78
N LYS A 126 1.63 -17.52 -2.94
CA LYS A 126 1.90 -16.65 -4.09
C LYS A 126 0.77 -16.70 -5.13
N GLY A 127 -0.45 -17.00 -4.69
CA GLY A 127 -1.61 -17.15 -5.58
C GLY A 127 -1.69 -18.52 -6.26
N SER A 128 -1.32 -19.60 -5.55
CA SER A 128 -1.50 -20.96 -6.08
C SER A 128 -2.97 -21.26 -6.34
N PHE A 129 -3.29 -21.98 -7.41
CA PHE A 129 -4.64 -22.47 -7.69
C PHE A 129 -4.71 -23.97 -7.37
N ASN A 130 -5.77 -24.39 -6.69
CA ASN A 130 -6.14 -25.79 -6.56
C ASN A 130 -7.41 -26.05 -7.37
N GLU A 131 -7.50 -27.20 -8.01
CA GLU A 131 -8.76 -27.67 -8.57
C GLU A 131 -9.55 -28.43 -7.51
N LEU A 132 -10.72 -27.90 -7.17
CA LEU A 132 -11.68 -28.51 -6.26
C LEU A 132 -12.97 -28.71 -7.05
N ASN A 133 -13.39 -29.96 -7.24
CA ASN A 133 -14.58 -30.32 -8.01
C ASN A 133 -14.62 -29.69 -9.41
N GLY A 134 -13.48 -29.65 -10.12
CA GLY A 134 -13.36 -29.06 -11.46
C GLY A 134 -13.32 -27.53 -11.50
N LYS A 135 -13.36 -26.84 -10.35
CA LYS A 135 -13.20 -25.37 -10.27
C LYS A 135 -11.81 -25.01 -9.76
N LYS A 136 -11.12 -24.10 -10.46
CA LYS A 136 -9.88 -23.49 -9.98
C LYS A 136 -10.19 -22.52 -8.84
N VAL A 137 -9.82 -22.90 -7.62
CA VAL A 137 -9.92 -22.07 -6.43
C VAL A 137 -8.52 -21.57 -6.08
N MET A 138 -8.33 -20.25 -6.03
CA MET A 138 -7.07 -19.70 -5.53
C MET A 138 -6.96 -20.00 -4.04
N VAL A 139 -5.82 -20.55 -3.64
CA VAL A 139 -5.54 -20.95 -2.27
C VAL A 139 -4.74 -19.85 -1.59
N GLY A 140 -5.22 -19.43 -0.43
CA GLY A 140 -4.46 -18.63 0.53
C GLY A 140 -4.78 -17.15 0.50
N PHE A 141 -3.79 -16.36 0.91
CA PHE A 141 -3.87 -14.91 1.06
C PHE A 141 -2.56 -14.31 0.52
N GLU A 142 -2.63 -13.45 -0.50
CA GLU A 142 -1.43 -12.83 -1.08
C GLU A 142 -1.15 -11.49 -0.37
N HIS A 143 -0.08 -11.42 0.42
CA HIS A 143 0.19 -10.26 1.27
C HIS A 143 0.60 -8.99 0.50
N MET A 144 1.32 -9.13 -0.60
CA MET A 144 1.78 -7.99 -1.41
C MET A 144 0.64 -7.34 -2.20
N GLU A 145 -0.29 -8.13 -2.71
CA GLU A 145 -1.53 -7.71 -3.34
C GLU A 145 -2.36 -6.95 -2.32
N TRP A 146 -2.62 -7.52 -1.14
CA TRP A 146 -3.35 -6.82 -0.08
C TRP A 146 -2.68 -5.49 0.30
N LYS A 147 -1.36 -5.46 0.49
CA LYS A 147 -0.60 -4.23 0.77
C LYS A 147 -0.73 -3.20 -0.37
N SER A 148 -0.59 -3.63 -1.62
CA SER A 148 -0.71 -2.75 -2.79
C SER A 148 -2.12 -2.18 -2.90
N ARG A 149 -3.15 -3.02 -2.70
CA ARG A 149 -4.55 -2.58 -2.72
C ARG A 149 -4.86 -1.61 -1.58
N CYS A 150 -4.27 -1.79 -0.40
CA CYS A 150 -4.39 -0.83 0.70
C CYS A 150 -3.75 0.52 0.35
N ALA A 151 -2.56 0.53 -0.26
CA ALA A 151 -1.91 1.75 -0.72
C ALA A 151 -2.75 2.47 -1.80
N ASP A 152 -3.28 1.73 -2.77
CA ASP A 152 -4.18 2.25 -3.80
C ASP A 152 -5.44 2.85 -3.18
N ARG A 153 -6.00 2.19 -2.17
CA ARG A 153 -7.16 2.67 -1.41
C ARG A 153 -6.84 3.96 -0.67
N PHE A 154 -5.68 4.07 -0.03
CA PHE A 154 -5.26 5.30 0.64
C PHE A 154 -5.17 6.48 -0.34
N ILE A 155 -4.52 6.26 -1.49
CA ILE A 155 -4.41 7.25 -2.56
C ILE A 155 -5.78 7.68 -3.06
N SER A 156 -6.68 6.73 -3.31
CA SER A 156 -8.04 7.00 -3.79
C SER A 156 -8.86 7.79 -2.76
N MET A 157 -8.82 7.42 -1.48
CA MET A 157 -9.61 8.06 -0.43
C MET A 157 -9.14 9.50 -0.15
N TYR A 158 -7.83 9.72 -0.14
CA TYR A 158 -7.26 10.99 0.35
C TYR A 158 -6.61 11.84 -0.73
N GLY A 159 -6.58 11.37 -1.99
CA GLY A 159 -5.92 12.06 -3.10
C GLY A 159 -4.40 12.18 -2.90
N TYR A 160 -3.79 11.19 -2.24
CA TYR A 160 -2.36 11.21 -1.92
C TYR A 160 -1.49 10.95 -3.16
N LYS A 161 -0.38 11.67 -3.30
CA LYS A 161 0.59 11.50 -4.40
C LYS A 161 1.86 10.84 -3.90
N ALA A 162 1.84 9.52 -3.80
CA ALA A 162 2.98 8.72 -3.37
C ALA A 162 4.18 8.93 -4.31
N THR A 163 5.25 9.51 -3.77
CA THR A 163 6.48 9.83 -4.49
C THR A 163 7.65 9.23 -3.73
N HIS A 164 8.38 8.33 -4.38
CA HIS A 164 9.56 7.69 -3.83
C HIS A 164 10.80 8.32 -4.43
N ARG A 165 11.76 8.66 -3.58
CA ARG A 165 13.10 9.07 -4.00
C ARG A 165 14.07 7.95 -3.69
N TYR A 166 14.93 7.63 -4.65
CA TYR A 166 15.96 6.62 -4.49
C TYR A 166 17.24 7.10 -5.17
N TYR A 167 18.39 6.67 -4.67
CA TYR A 167 19.68 6.95 -5.26
C TYR A 167 20.17 5.73 -6.01
N GLU A 168 20.55 5.92 -7.27
CA GLU A 168 21.12 4.88 -8.13
C GLU A 168 22.25 5.54 -8.94
N ASP A 169 23.42 4.89 -8.99
CA ASP A 169 24.62 5.39 -9.68
C ASP A 169 25.01 6.84 -9.33
N GLY A 170 24.88 7.21 -8.05
CA GLY A 170 25.21 8.56 -7.57
C GLY A 170 24.24 9.66 -8.02
N ARG A 171 23.07 9.30 -8.59
CA ARG A 171 22.02 10.23 -9.01
C ARG A 171 20.75 10.01 -8.23
N GLU A 172 20.04 11.09 -7.93
CA GLU A 172 18.72 11.01 -7.31
C GLU A 172 17.66 10.77 -8.38
N HIS A 173 16.87 9.73 -8.18
CA HIS A 173 15.75 9.36 -9.03
C HIS A 173 14.45 9.52 -8.26
N THR A 174 13.44 10.09 -8.92
CA THR A 174 12.09 10.24 -8.37
C THR A 174 11.12 9.36 -9.13
N TYR A 175 10.44 8.48 -8.39
CA TYR A 175 9.41 7.59 -8.88
C TYR A 175 8.06 7.97 -8.27
N HIS A 176 7.09 8.32 -9.12
CA HIS A 176 5.71 8.50 -8.69
C HIS A 176 4.99 7.16 -8.78
N TYR A 177 4.46 6.70 -7.65
CA TYR A 177 3.64 5.51 -7.60
C TYR A 177 2.30 5.79 -8.29
N VAL A 178 1.86 4.83 -9.12
CA VAL A 178 0.61 4.89 -9.85
C VAL A 178 -0.23 3.70 -9.43
N PRO A 179 -1.44 3.92 -8.85
CA PRO A 179 -2.32 2.84 -8.47
C PRO A 179 -2.64 1.87 -9.61
N GLY A 180 -2.77 0.58 -9.29
CA GLY A 180 -3.02 -0.46 -10.30
C GLY A 180 -1.86 -0.75 -11.25
N LYS A 181 -0.74 0.00 -11.21
CA LYS A 181 0.43 -0.25 -12.06
C LYS A 181 0.93 -1.68 -11.94
N ASN A 182 1.11 -2.16 -10.71
CA ASN A 182 1.73 -3.47 -10.49
C ASN A 182 0.85 -4.60 -11.01
N GLU A 183 -0.47 -4.48 -10.87
CA GLU A 183 -1.44 -5.41 -11.42
C GLU A 183 -1.43 -5.39 -12.94
N ALA A 184 -1.52 -4.19 -13.55
CA ALA A 184 -1.43 -4.03 -14.99
C ALA A 184 -0.09 -4.56 -15.57
N MET A 185 1.01 -4.32 -14.86
CA MET A 185 2.34 -4.81 -15.26
C MET A 185 2.45 -6.33 -15.09
N SER A 186 1.83 -6.92 -14.05
CA SER A 186 1.74 -8.36 -13.87
C SER A 186 0.91 -9.03 -14.98
N MET A 187 -0.25 -8.46 -15.33
CA MET A 187 -1.10 -8.93 -16.44
C MET A 187 -0.39 -8.82 -17.78
N ALA A 188 0.26 -7.69 -18.05
CA ALA A 188 1.06 -7.53 -19.26
C ALA A 188 2.22 -8.53 -19.29
N LYS A 189 2.88 -8.76 -18.14
CA LYS A 189 3.97 -9.74 -18.01
C LYS A 189 3.50 -11.16 -18.31
N SER A 190 2.35 -11.57 -17.76
CA SER A 190 1.80 -12.91 -18.01
C SER A 190 1.31 -13.10 -19.45
N ALA A 191 0.84 -12.03 -20.10
CA ALA A 191 0.43 -12.07 -21.51
C ALA A 191 1.61 -12.06 -22.49
N ILE A 192 2.73 -11.41 -22.13
CA ILE A 192 3.83 -11.10 -23.06
C ILE A 192 5.02 -12.06 -22.90
N LEU A 193 5.34 -12.56 -21.69
CA LEU A 193 6.50 -13.43 -21.50
C LEU A 193 6.27 -14.83 -22.08
N GLN A 194 6.78 -15.05 -23.29
CA GLN A 194 6.82 -16.36 -23.94
C GLN A 194 8.23 -16.85 -24.33
N LYS A 195 9.31 -16.09 -24.07
CA LYS A 195 10.72 -16.54 -23.83
C LYS A 195 11.78 -15.49 -24.22
N GLU A 196 11.47 -14.41 -24.93
CA GLU A 196 12.48 -13.45 -25.43
C GLU A 196 12.55 -12.12 -24.66
N PHE A 197 13.41 -12.07 -23.64
CA PHE A 197 13.51 -10.98 -22.66
C PHE A 197 13.74 -9.55 -23.20
N ARG A 198 14.29 -9.36 -24.42
CA ARG A 198 14.55 -8.01 -24.98
C ARG A 198 13.32 -7.38 -25.62
N ASN A 199 12.59 -8.14 -26.43
CA ASN A 199 11.38 -7.65 -27.11
C ASN A 199 10.23 -7.50 -26.11
N GLU A 200 10.15 -8.41 -25.14
CA GLU A 200 9.15 -8.40 -24.07
C GLU A 200 9.29 -7.17 -23.15
N ARG A 201 10.52 -6.73 -22.84
CA ARG A 201 10.75 -5.49 -22.07
C ARG A 201 10.27 -4.24 -22.78
N LYS A 202 10.48 -4.14 -24.10
CA LYS A 202 9.95 -3.01 -24.89
C LYS A 202 8.42 -3.03 -24.93
N MET A 203 7.82 -4.21 -25.11
CA MET A 203 6.37 -4.39 -25.10
C MET A 203 5.73 -4.08 -23.74
N LEU A 204 6.40 -4.43 -22.64
CA LEU A 204 5.97 -4.07 -21.27
C LEU A 204 5.98 -2.54 -21.06
N ASP A 205 7.02 -1.85 -21.54
CA ASP A 205 7.08 -0.38 -21.46
C ASP A 205 5.96 0.28 -22.28
N VAL A 206 5.72 -0.19 -23.50
CA VAL A 206 4.62 0.30 -24.36
C VAL A 206 3.25 0.07 -23.69
N SER A 207 3.02 -1.14 -23.17
CA SER A 207 1.76 -1.48 -22.48
C SER A 207 1.53 -0.60 -21.24
N TYR A 208 2.59 -0.35 -20.48
CA TYR A 208 2.53 0.53 -19.31
C TYR A 208 2.34 2.01 -19.69
N ARG A 209 2.91 2.48 -20.81
CA ARG A 209 2.62 3.81 -21.35
C ARG A 209 1.14 3.94 -21.68
N MET A 210 0.55 2.97 -22.38
CA MET A 210 -0.90 2.97 -22.66
C MET A 210 -1.75 2.98 -21.38
N PHE A 211 -1.38 2.17 -20.38
CA PHE A 211 -2.06 2.17 -19.08
C PHE A 211 -2.04 3.54 -18.39
N ARG A 212 -0.90 4.24 -18.39
CA ARG A 212 -0.81 5.59 -17.84
C ARG A 212 -1.76 6.58 -18.51
N PHE A 213 -1.91 6.50 -19.83
CA PHE A 213 -2.87 7.34 -20.57
C PHE A 213 -4.32 7.03 -20.21
N MET A 214 -4.67 5.75 -19.98
CA MET A 214 -6.01 5.36 -19.55
C MET A 214 -6.34 5.85 -18.14
N VAL A 215 -5.40 5.76 -17.20
CA VAL A 215 -5.63 6.11 -15.79
C VAL A 215 -5.57 7.62 -15.54
N ASN A 216 -4.63 8.33 -16.17
CA ASN A 216 -4.47 9.77 -15.99
C ASN A 216 -3.90 10.45 -17.26
N PRO A 217 -4.75 10.75 -18.26
CA PRO A 217 -4.31 11.20 -19.57
C PRO A 217 -3.56 12.54 -19.52
N LYS A 218 -4.01 13.47 -18.67
CA LYS A 218 -3.37 14.79 -18.51
C LYS A 218 -1.94 14.66 -17.99
N GLN A 219 -1.73 13.83 -16.96
CA GLN A 219 -0.39 13.63 -16.40
C GLN A 219 0.51 12.78 -17.30
N ALA A 220 -0.07 11.84 -18.06
CA ALA A 220 0.65 11.05 -19.06
C ALA A 220 1.18 11.92 -20.21
N LEU A 221 0.36 12.84 -20.74
CA LEU A 221 0.79 13.81 -21.75
C LEU A 221 1.99 14.65 -21.27
N ILE A 222 1.92 15.17 -20.05
CA ILE A 222 3.01 15.96 -19.46
C ILE A 222 4.29 15.12 -19.32
N ALA A 223 4.17 13.87 -18.90
CA ALA A 223 5.32 12.97 -18.76
C ALA A 223 5.98 12.63 -20.10
N GLU A 224 5.19 12.38 -21.15
CA GLU A 224 5.70 12.12 -22.51
C GLU A 224 6.36 13.35 -23.12
N ALA A 225 5.76 14.54 -22.95
CA ALA A 225 6.37 15.79 -23.41
C ALA A 225 7.74 16.02 -22.75
N LYS A 226 7.85 15.81 -21.44
CA LYS A 226 9.13 15.89 -20.71
C LYS A 226 10.16 14.89 -21.23
N ARG A 227 9.74 13.68 -21.61
CA ARG A 227 10.63 12.66 -22.15
C ARG A 227 11.15 13.04 -23.53
N LEU A 228 10.27 13.45 -24.44
CA LEU A 228 10.64 13.90 -25.79
C LEU A 228 11.66 15.06 -25.74
N VAL A 229 11.43 16.03 -24.85
CA VAL A 229 12.38 17.13 -24.63
C VAL A 229 13.73 16.60 -24.14
N LYS A 230 13.74 15.66 -23.18
CA LYS A 230 14.98 15.05 -22.68
C LYS A 230 15.72 14.24 -23.76
N ASP A 231 15.00 13.47 -24.57
CA ASP A 231 15.58 12.63 -25.62
C ASP A 231 16.21 13.52 -26.71
N ALA A 232 15.56 14.64 -27.05
CA ALA A 232 16.10 15.67 -27.94
C ALA A 232 17.37 16.34 -27.38
N LEU A 233 17.38 16.66 -26.08
CA LEU A 233 18.54 17.27 -25.42
C LEU A 233 19.72 16.30 -25.23
N THR A 234 19.48 14.99 -25.24
CA THR A 234 20.52 13.98 -25.02
C THR A 234 20.98 13.27 -26.29
N GLY A 235 20.50 13.71 -27.47
CA GLY A 235 20.91 13.15 -28.77
C GLY A 235 20.47 11.69 -28.97
N LYS A 236 19.42 11.25 -28.29
CA LYS A 236 18.88 9.88 -28.37
C LYS A 236 17.70 9.74 -29.34
N ILE A 237 17.52 10.70 -30.25
CA ILE A 237 16.52 10.64 -31.32
C ILE A 237 16.96 9.59 -32.36
#